data_AF-A0A7U7CU21-F1
#
_entry.id   AF-A0A7U7CU21-F1
#
_cell.length_a   1.000
_cell.length_b   1.000
_cell.length_c   1.000
_cell.angle_alpha   90.00
_cell.angle_beta   90.00
_cell.angle_gamma   90.00
#
_symmetry.space_group_name_H-M   'P 1'
#
loop_
_entity.id
_entity.type
_entity.pdbx_description
1 polymer ?
#
loop_
_entity_poly.entity_id
_entity_poly.type
_entity_poly.pdbx_seq_one_letter_code
_entity_poly.pdbx_strand_id
1 'polypeptide(L)'
;MTNNLPEISSAYQSKLVSAIVSISVFFLIYLILILASLLMIFLLGYGAIKLLSISLNYFTVFGAAGLLSVGVFVFIFLVKFIFKKTHYSTRHLIEVNRSHQPELFAIIDEIVAEIKVKAPQKVFLSPDVNAIKSRRTL
;
A
#
# COMPACT_ATOMS: atom_id res chain seq x y z
N MET A 1 1.29 -39.86 3.27
CA MET A 1 1.56 -38.61 4.00
C MET A 1 0.23 -37.89 4.15
N THR A 2 -0.41 -37.97 5.31
CA THR A 2 -1.71 -37.33 5.53
C THR A 2 -1.47 -35.84 5.75
N ASN A 3 -2.12 -35.02 4.93
CA ASN A 3 -2.08 -33.56 5.04
C ASN A 3 -2.86 -33.13 6.29
N ASN A 4 -2.20 -33.15 7.45
CA ASN A 4 -2.75 -32.73 8.74
C ASN A 4 -2.67 -31.20 8.91
N LEU A 5 -3.04 -30.45 7.87
CA LEU A 5 -3.18 -29.00 7.98
C LEU A 5 -4.57 -28.70 8.57
N PRO A 6 -4.67 -27.86 9.62
CA PRO A 6 -5.96 -27.50 10.18
C PRO A 6 -6.85 -26.88 9.09
N GLU A 7 -8.11 -27.31 9.02
CA GLU A 7 -9.06 -26.77 8.06
C GLU A 7 -9.19 -25.26 8.23
N ILE A 8 -9.10 -24.55 7.11
CA ILE A 8 -9.19 -23.08 7.08
C ILE A 8 -10.60 -22.70 7.52
N SER A 9 -10.72 -22.13 8.73
CA SER A 9 -11.98 -21.64 9.28
C SER A 9 -12.72 -20.76 8.29
N SER A 10 -14.02 -21.00 8.11
CA SER A 10 -14.89 -20.20 7.23
C SER A 10 -14.88 -18.71 7.57
N ALA A 11 -14.68 -18.36 8.85
CA ALA A 11 -14.51 -16.99 9.31
C ALA A 11 -13.22 -16.35 8.75
N TYR A 12 -12.13 -17.11 8.65
CA TYR A 12 -10.88 -16.63 8.04
C TYR A 12 -11.04 -16.43 6.52
N GLN A 13 -11.68 -17.38 5.84
CA GLN A 13 -11.93 -17.28 4.40
C GLN A 13 -12.81 -16.05 4.05
N SER A 14 -13.85 -15.79 4.84
CA SER A 14 -14.71 -14.61 4.68
C SER A 14 -13.92 -13.30 4.80
N LYS A 15 -13.03 -13.19 5.80
CA LYS A 15 -12.17 -12.01 5.94
C LYS A 15 -11.20 -11.85 4.77
N LEU A 16 -10.65 -12.95 4.27
CA LEU A 16 -9.74 -12.94 3.12
C LEU A 16 -10.45 -12.44 1.85
N VAL A 17 -11.65 -12.98 1.58
CA VAL A 17 -12.48 -12.56 0.44
C VAL A 17 -12.87 -11.10 0.57
N SER A 18 -13.30 -10.65 1.75
CA SER A 18 -13.64 -9.25 2.01
C SER A 18 -12.46 -8.30 1.76
N ALA A 19 -11.24 -8.70 2.16
CA ALA A 19 -10.04 -7.94 1.90
C ALA A 19 -9.75 -7.85 0.39
N ILE A 20 -9.82 -8.96 -0.35
CA ILE A 20 -9.60 -9.00 -1.80
C ILE A 20 -10.62 -8.13 -2.54
N VAL A 21 -11.90 -8.22 -2.17
CA VAL A 21 -12.98 -7.39 -2.75
C VAL A 21 -12.70 -5.92 -2.48
N SER A 22 -12.36 -5.57 -1.24
CA SER A 22 -12.06 -4.18 -0.86
C SER A 22 -10.87 -3.61 -1.65
N ILE A 23 -9.80 -4.39 -1.81
CA ILE A 23 -8.64 -4.01 -2.63
C ILE A 23 -9.05 -3.84 -4.10
N SER A 24 -9.84 -4.75 -4.63
CA SER A 24 -10.30 -4.71 -6.03
C SER A 24 -11.19 -3.49 -6.30
N VAL A 25 -12.15 -3.21 -5.42
CA VAL A 25 -13.02 -2.02 -5.50
C VAL A 25 -12.20 -0.74 -5.38
N PHE A 26 -11.19 -0.71 -4.51
CA PHE A 26 -10.29 0.44 -4.40
C PHE A 26 -9.59 0.74 -5.74
N PHE A 27 -9.05 -0.28 -6.42
CA PHE A 27 -8.43 -0.09 -7.74
C PHE A 27 -9.43 0.39 -8.80
N LEU A 28 -10.67 -0.13 -8.78
CA LEU A 28 -11.72 0.30 -9.71
C LEU A 28 -12.07 1.77 -9.52
N ILE A 29 -12.35 2.19 -8.27
CA ILE A 29 -12.65 3.59 -7.94
C ILE A 29 -11.47 4.49 -8.32
N TYR A 30 -10.26 4.03 -8.05
CA TYR A 30 -9.06 4.76 -8.39
C TYR A 30 -8.89 4.96 -9.91
N LEU A 31 -9.16 3.93 -10.71
CA LEU A 31 -9.19 4.06 -12.18
C LEU A 31 -10.23 5.09 -12.64
N ILE A 32 -11.42 5.08 -12.05
CA ILE A 32 -12.47 6.06 -12.33
C ILE A 32 -11.99 7.48 -11.98
N LEU A 33 -11.31 7.68 -10.85
CA LEU A 33 -10.74 8.98 -10.47
C LEU A 33 -9.70 9.48 -11.48
N ILE A 34 -8.85 8.59 -12.01
CA ILE A 34 -7.90 8.95 -13.07
C ILE A 34 -8.63 9.39 -14.33
N LEU A 35 -9.61 8.61 -14.80
CA LEU A 35 -10.40 8.97 -15.98
C LEU A 35 -11.16 10.28 -15.78
N ALA A 36 -11.74 10.49 -14.60
CA ALA A 36 -12.42 11.73 -14.24
C ALA A 36 -11.47 12.93 -14.26
N SER A 37 -10.23 12.77 -13.78
CA SER A 37 -9.24 13.85 -13.82
C SER A 37 -8.78 14.19 -15.24
N LEU A 38 -8.67 13.20 -16.14
CA LEU A 38 -8.39 13.44 -17.56
C LEU A 38 -9.54 14.19 -18.23
N LEU A 39 -10.78 13.79 -17.97
CA LEU A 39 -11.97 14.48 -18.44
C LEU A 39 -12.05 15.91 -17.89
N MET A 40 -11.66 16.12 -16.63
CA MET A 40 -11.56 17.44 -16.02
C MET A 40 -10.52 18.31 -16.73
N ILE A 41 -9.32 17.80 -17.02
CA ILE A 41 -8.31 18.53 -17.80
C ILE A 41 -8.87 18.93 -19.17
N PHE A 42 -9.57 18.03 -19.84
CA PHE A 42 -10.17 18.30 -21.15
C PHE A 42 -11.23 19.42 -21.07
N LEU A 43 -12.16 19.33 -20.11
CA LEU A 43 -13.21 20.33 -19.89
C LEU A 43 -12.63 21.71 -19.52
N LEU A 44 -11.66 21.75 -18.61
CA LEU A 44 -11.01 22.98 -18.19
C LEU A 44 -10.15 23.58 -19.32
N GLY A 45 -9.48 22.74 -20.12
CA GLY A 45 -8.76 23.17 -21.32
C GLY A 45 -9.70 23.76 -22.38
N TYR A 46 -10.83 23.11 -22.65
CA TYR A 46 -11.85 23.65 -23.55
C TYR A 46 -12.42 24.98 -23.04
N GLY A 47 -12.73 25.07 -21.74
CA GLY A 47 -13.19 26.30 -21.09
C GLY A 47 -12.15 27.42 -21.17
N ALA A 48 -10.87 27.10 -20.96
CA ALA A 48 -9.75 28.03 -21.06
C ALA A 48 -9.61 28.61 -22.47
N ILE A 49 -9.70 27.78 -23.52
CA ILE A 49 -9.67 28.23 -24.92
C ILE A 49 -10.87 29.14 -25.21
N LYS A 50 -12.08 28.74 -24.81
CA LYS A 50 -13.30 29.55 -24.93
C LYS A 50 -13.16 30.91 -24.24
N LEU A 51 -12.51 30.96 -23.08
CA LEU A 51 -12.26 32.19 -22.33
C LEU A 51 -11.33 33.15 -23.09
N LEU A 52 -10.26 32.60 -23.70
CA LEU A 52 -9.33 33.37 -24.54
C LEU A 52 -10.01 33.92 -25.81
N SER A 53 -10.93 33.16 -26.40
CA SER A 53 -11.65 33.59 -27.60
C SER A 53 -12.62 34.75 -27.38
N ILE A 54 -13.07 35.01 -26.14
CA ILE A 54 -14.00 36.10 -25.83
C ILE A 54 -13.25 37.44 -25.70
N SER A 55 -12.14 37.45 -24.97
CA SER A 55 -11.30 38.64 -24.84
C SER A 55 -9.86 38.26 -24.51
N LEU A 56 -8.92 38.87 -25.20
CA LEU A 56 -7.49 38.62 -25.07
C LEU A 56 -6.86 39.71 -24.21
N ASN A 57 -7.00 39.54 -22.89
CA ASN A 57 -6.47 40.43 -21.86
C ASN A 57 -5.50 39.65 -20.96
N TYR A 58 -4.58 40.35 -20.29
CA TYR A 58 -3.65 39.72 -19.33
C TYR A 58 -4.39 38.88 -18.27
N PHE A 59 -5.52 39.38 -17.76
CA PHE A 59 -6.34 38.67 -16.78
C PHE A 59 -6.99 37.40 -17.32
N THR A 60 -7.43 37.38 -18.58
CA THR A 60 -8.04 36.17 -19.18
C THR A 60 -6.98 35.12 -19.47
N VAL A 61 -5.79 35.50 -19.91
CA VAL A 61 -4.66 34.57 -20.06
C VAL A 61 -4.27 33.96 -18.72
N PHE A 62 -4.15 34.78 -17.68
CA PHE A 62 -3.85 34.29 -16.33
C PHE A 62 -4.94 33.35 -15.79
N GLY A 63 -6.22 33.72 -15.97
CA GLY A 63 -7.35 32.90 -15.57
C GLY A 63 -7.39 31.56 -16.30
N ALA A 64 -7.15 31.55 -17.62
CA ALA A 64 -7.08 30.34 -18.42
C ALA A 64 -5.92 29.42 -18.02
N ALA A 65 -4.74 29.99 -17.77
CA ALA A 65 -3.59 29.24 -17.28
C ALA A 65 -3.86 28.63 -15.89
N GLY A 66 -4.46 29.40 -14.98
CA GLY A 66 -4.88 28.91 -13.67
C GLY A 66 -5.90 27.76 -13.79
N LEU A 67 -6.89 27.91 -14.67
CA LEU A 67 -7.93 26.90 -14.89
C LEU A 67 -7.35 25.57 -15.40
N LEU A 68 -6.45 25.62 -16.39
CA LEU A 68 -5.76 24.43 -16.88
C LEU A 68 -4.85 23.82 -15.80
N SER A 69 -4.14 24.66 -15.05
CA SER A 69 -3.23 24.23 -14.00
C SER A 69 -3.95 23.41 -12.93
N VAL A 70 -5.19 23.76 -12.55
CA VAL A 70 -5.96 22.99 -11.56
C VAL A 70 -6.16 21.55 -12.00
N GLY A 71 -6.62 21.33 -13.24
CA GLY A 71 -6.84 19.97 -13.76
C GLY A 71 -5.55 19.15 -13.80
N VAL A 72 -4.47 19.76 -14.31
CA VAL A 72 -3.15 19.12 -14.37
C VAL A 72 -2.63 18.78 -12.97
N PHE A 73 -2.81 19.67 -12.00
CA PHE A 73 -2.35 19.45 -10.62
C PHE A 73 -3.08 18.28 -9.96
N VAL A 74 -4.40 18.17 -10.16
CA VAL A 74 -5.20 17.03 -9.67
C VAL A 74 -4.70 15.72 -10.28
N PHE A 75 -4.49 15.67 -11.59
CA PHE A 75 -3.98 14.47 -12.26
C PHE A 75 -2.59 14.06 -11.76
N ILE A 76 -1.66 15.02 -11.65
CA ILE A 76 -0.32 14.76 -11.12
C ILE A 76 -0.41 14.23 -9.68
N PHE A 77 -1.28 14.81 -8.84
CA PHE A 77 -1.43 14.37 -7.47
C PHE A 77 -1.94 12.93 -7.37
N LEU A 78 -2.94 12.57 -8.19
CA LEU A 78 -3.43 11.19 -8.27
C LEU A 78 -2.30 10.25 -8.70
N VAL A 79 -1.66 10.50 -9.84
CA VAL A 79 -0.63 9.61 -10.40
C VAL A 79 0.59 9.50 -9.47
N LYS A 80 1.04 10.62 -8.89
CA LYS A 80 2.18 10.65 -7.95
C LYS A 80 1.95 9.78 -6.72
N PHE A 81 0.70 9.63 -6.28
CA PHE A 81 0.36 8.79 -5.12
C PHE A 81 0.63 7.30 -5.38
N ILE A 82 0.45 6.82 -6.62
CA ILE A 82 0.71 5.41 -6.99
C ILE A 82 2.18 5.05 -6.80
N PHE A 83 3.07 5.96 -7.19
CA PHE A 83 4.51 5.71 -7.20
C PHE A 83 5.17 5.95 -5.84
N LYS A 84 4.43 6.41 -4.83
CA LYS A 84 4.97 6.63 -3.50
C LYS A 84 5.20 5.29 -2.81
N LYS A 85 6.45 4.82 -2.81
CA LYS A 85 6.87 3.64 -2.03
C LYS A 85 6.76 3.95 -0.54
N THR A 86 5.98 3.16 0.19
CA THR A 86 6.04 3.14 1.66
C THR A 86 7.32 2.45 2.09
N HIS A 87 8.29 3.22 2.57
CA HIS A 87 9.46 2.66 3.23
C HIS A 87 9.07 2.22 4.64
N TYR A 88 8.79 0.92 4.83
CA TYR A 88 8.77 0.34 6.16
C TYR A 88 10.22 0.24 6.66
N SER A 89 10.59 1.14 7.56
CA SER A 89 11.89 1.09 8.22
C SER A 89 11.83 0.09 9.38
N THR A 90 12.56 -1.02 9.27
CA THR A 90 12.74 -2.02 10.33
C THR A 90 13.61 -1.53 11.49
N ARG A 91 13.96 -0.24 11.56
CA ARG A 91 14.83 0.32 12.62
C ARG A 91 14.28 0.19 14.04
N HIS A 92 12.97 0.00 14.19
CA HIS A 92 12.32 -0.19 15.49
C HIS A 92 12.36 -1.65 15.98
N LEU A 93 12.89 -2.57 15.17
CA LEU A 93 13.04 -3.97 15.52
C LEU A 93 14.38 -4.19 16.23
N ILE A 94 14.33 -4.74 17.44
CA ILE A 94 15.52 -5.11 18.21
C ILE A 94 15.92 -6.53 17.80
N GLU A 95 17.09 -6.70 17.18
CA GLU A 95 17.62 -8.03 16.88
C GLU A 95 18.08 -8.69 18.18
N VAL A 96 17.60 -9.91 18.44
CA VAL A 96 17.93 -10.66 19.65
C VAL A 96 18.65 -11.95 19.27
N ASN A 97 19.72 -12.25 19.99
CA ASN A 97 20.52 -13.47 19.80
C ASN A 97 20.33 -14.44 20.97
N ARG A 98 20.65 -15.72 20.72
CA ARG A 98 20.63 -16.80 21.74
C ARG A 98 21.43 -16.46 23.00
N SER A 99 22.51 -15.70 22.87
CA SER A 99 23.33 -15.25 24.00
C SER A 99 22.64 -14.20 24.88
N HIS A 100 21.72 -13.42 24.32
CA HIS A 100 21.04 -12.33 25.05
C HIS A 100 19.79 -12.84 25.75
N GLN A 101 19.10 -13.84 25.20
CA GLN A 101 17.83 -14.35 25.73
C GLN A 101 17.70 -15.87 25.52
N PRO A 102 18.41 -16.69 26.32
CA PRO A 102 18.45 -18.15 26.14
C PRO A 102 17.08 -18.82 26.35
N GLU A 103 16.27 -18.36 27.31
CA GLU A 103 14.95 -18.92 27.60
C GLU A 103 13.96 -18.75 26.44
N LEU A 104 13.96 -17.58 25.79
CA LEU A 104 13.12 -17.34 24.61
C LEU A 104 13.45 -18.31 23.48
N PHE A 105 14.74 -18.54 23.23
CA PHE A 105 15.18 -19.47 22.20
C PHE A 105 14.91 -20.92 22.57
N ALA A 106 14.92 -21.29 23.85
CA ALA A 106 14.51 -22.63 24.30
C ALA A 106 13.04 -22.91 23.97
N ILE A 107 12.15 -21.94 24.22
CA ILE A 107 10.73 -22.05 23.85
C ILE A 107 10.56 -22.14 22.33
N ILE A 108 11.30 -21.34 21.56
CA ILE A 108 11.29 -21.41 20.10
C ILE A 108 11.76 -22.79 19.62
N ASP A 109 12.84 -23.32 20.19
CA ASP A 109 13.43 -24.60 19.80
C ASP A 109 12.49 -25.77 20.16
N GLU A 110 11.78 -25.70 21.29
CA GLU A 110 10.72 -26.67 21.68
C GLU A 110 9.58 -26.68 20.66
N ILE A 111 9.05 -25.50 20.31
CA ILE A 111 8.00 -25.38 19.30
C ILE A 111 8.52 -25.92 17.96
N VAL A 112 9.72 -25.53 17.53
CA VAL A 112 10.33 -25.99 16.28
C VAL A 112 10.47 -27.52 16.23
N ALA A 113 10.83 -28.15 17.35
CA ALA A 113 10.90 -29.60 17.48
C ALA A 113 9.52 -30.27 17.37
N GLU A 114 8.50 -29.67 17.98
CA GLU A 114 7.11 -30.17 17.94
C GLU A 114 6.50 -30.09 16.53
N ILE A 115 6.60 -28.93 15.88
CA ILE A 115 6.01 -28.70 14.54
C ILE A 115 6.93 -29.10 13.37
N LYS A 116 8.15 -29.61 13.66
CA LYS A 116 9.14 -30.10 12.68
C LYS A 116 9.42 -29.12 11.54
N VAL A 117 9.58 -27.84 11.86
CA VAL A 117 9.92 -26.79 10.88
C VAL A 117 11.40 -26.42 10.94
N LYS A 118 11.91 -25.65 9.97
CA LYS A 118 13.26 -25.08 10.06
C LYS A 118 13.29 -23.96 11.11
N ALA A 119 14.33 -23.96 11.95
CA ALA A 119 14.57 -22.90 12.92
C ALA A 119 14.70 -21.52 12.23
N PRO A 120 14.25 -20.43 12.89
CA PRO A 120 14.40 -19.08 12.36
C PRO A 120 15.88 -18.68 12.29
N GLN A 121 16.27 -18.01 11.20
CA GLN A 121 17.65 -17.52 11.03
C GLN A 121 17.94 -16.29 11.89
N LYS A 122 16.94 -15.41 12.07
CA LYS A 122 17.03 -14.18 12.86
C LYS A 122 15.72 -13.97 13.61
N VAL A 123 15.82 -13.53 14.86
CA VAL A 123 14.68 -13.22 15.72
C VAL A 123 14.75 -11.73 16.05
N PHE A 124 13.62 -11.05 15.88
CA PHE A 124 13.49 -9.63 16.15
C PHE A 124 12.33 -9.41 17.11
N LEU A 125 12.54 -8.58 18.13
CA LEU A 125 11.48 -8.09 19.00
C LEU A 125 10.96 -6.75 18.47
N SER A 126 9.65 -6.65 18.34
CA SER A 126 8.97 -5.38 18.09
C SER A 126 8.17 -5.01 19.33
N PRO A 127 8.28 -3.76 19.84
CA PRO A 127 7.44 -3.29 20.93
C PRO A 127 5.95 -3.24 20.56
N ASP A 128 5.66 -3.12 19.26
CA ASP A 128 4.34 -2.70 18.76
C ASP A 128 3.49 -3.83 18.13
N VAL A 129 3.99 -5.07 18.01
CA VAL A 129 3.27 -6.20 17.38
C VAL A 129 3.56 -7.56 18.02
N ASN A 130 2.55 -8.45 18.00
CA ASN A 130 2.54 -9.72 18.74
C ASN A 130 3.44 -10.83 18.15
N ALA A 131 3.58 -10.93 16.81
CA ALA A 131 4.57 -11.80 16.13
C ALA A 131 4.57 -11.56 14.61
N ILE A 132 5.74 -11.55 13.96
CA ILE A 132 5.86 -11.49 12.49
C ILE A 132 6.91 -12.50 12.02
N LYS A 133 6.57 -13.33 11.03
CA LYS A 133 7.49 -14.26 10.37
C LYS A 133 7.74 -13.81 8.93
N SER A 134 8.94 -13.34 8.62
CA SER A 134 9.35 -12.96 7.26
C SER A 134 10.29 -14.03 6.67
N ARG A 135 9.99 -14.52 5.46
CA ARG A 135 10.85 -15.45 4.72
C ARG A 135 11.71 -14.65 3.76
N ARG A 136 13.03 -14.64 3.96
CA ARG A 136 13.97 -14.11 2.98
C ARG A 136 14.25 -15.21 1.95
N THR A 137 13.59 -15.15 0.80
CA THR A 137 14.01 -15.95 -0.37
C THR A 137 15.25 -15.26 -0.96
N LEU A 138 16.38 -15.97 -0.93
CA LEU A 138 17.57 -15.61 -1.69
C LEU A 138 17.32 -15.87 -3.18
#